data_AF-A0A520GVQ7-F1
#
_entry.id   AF-A0A520GVQ7-F1
#
_cell.length_a   1.000
_cell.length_b   1.000
_cell.length_c   1.000
_cell.angle_alpha   90.00
_cell.angle_beta   90.00
_cell.angle_gamma   90.00
#
_symmetry.space_group_name_H-M   'P 1'
#
loop_
_entity.id
_entity.type
_entity.pdbx_description
1 polymer ?
#
loop_
_entity_poly.entity_id
_entity_poly.type
_entity_poly.pdbx_seq_one_letter_code
_entity_poly.pdbx_strand_id
1 'polypeptide(L)' 'MVLSLSKDNIQVQREQDVVLLRNRIKEVAVKIKMGLLNQTKLITAASELLRNMLRYGNGGMCLVEIVSKGRD' A
#
# COMPACT_ATOMS: atom_id res chain seq x y z
N MET A 1 -20.79 -6.43 3.35
CA MET A 1 -20.27 -5.47 2.33
C MET A 1 -18.90 -4.96 2.77
N VAL A 2 -17.91 -4.80 1.89
CA VAL A 2 -16.61 -4.18 2.25
C VAL A 2 -16.74 -2.66 2.13
N LEU A 3 -16.46 -1.94 3.21
CA LEU A 3 -16.50 -0.48 3.28
C LEU A 3 -15.06 0.06 3.32
N SER A 4 -14.78 1.06 2.49
CA SER A 4 -13.51 1.79 2.53
C SER A 4 -13.60 2.94 3.54
N LEU A 5 -12.75 2.91 4.57
CA LEU A 5 -12.70 3.89 5.65
C LEU A 5 -11.73 5.05 5.35
N SER A 6 -10.75 4.83 4.48
CA SER A 6 -9.82 5.84 3.99
C SER A 6 -9.24 5.41 2.65
N LYS A 7 -8.82 6.37 1.82
CA LYS A 7 -8.17 6.13 0.54
C LYS A 7 -6.99 7.08 0.37
N ASP A 8 -5.85 6.55 -0.08
CA ASP A 8 -4.73 7.35 -0.53
C ASP A 8 -4.23 6.84 -1.87
N ASN A 9 -4.05 7.76 -2.80
CA ASN A 9 -3.43 7.47 -4.09
C ASN A 9 -1.96 7.88 -4.04
N ILE A 10 -1.08 6.95 -4.36
CA ILE A 10 0.36 7.16 -4.43
C ILE A 10 0.76 6.97 -5.88
N GLN A 11 1.23 8.05 -6.49
CA GLN A 11 1.73 7.99 -7.84
C GLN A 11 3.07 7.24 -7.88
N VAL A 12 3.23 6.39 -8.89
CA VAL A 12 4.44 5.62 -9.15
C VAL A 12 5.01 6.08 -10.48
N GLN A 13 6.09 6.85 -10.44
CA GLN A 13 6.78 7.37 -11.63
C GLN A 13 8.28 7.07 -11.60
N ARG A 14 8.86 6.87 -10.42
CA ARG A 14 10.29 6.61 -10.24
C ARG A 14 10.57 5.73 -9.03
N GLU A 15 11.74 5.13 -9.01
CA GLU A 15 12.17 4.20 -7.94
C GLU A 15 12.09 4.81 -6.54
N GLN A 16 12.34 6.11 -6.39
CA GLN A 16 12.28 6.80 -5.09
C GLN A 16 10.87 6.80 -4.47
N ASP A 17 9.82 6.64 -5.29
CA ASP A 17 8.43 6.60 -4.82
C ASP A 17 8.17 5.37 -3.93
N VAL A 18 9.04 4.35 -4.00
CA VAL A 18 8.99 3.20 -3.09
C VAL A 18 9.11 3.61 -1.63
N VAL A 19 9.89 4.64 -1.32
CA VAL A 19 10.06 5.12 0.06
C VAL A 19 8.75 5.70 0.58
N LEU A 20 8.06 6.49 -0.25
CA LEU A 20 6.77 7.08 0.07
C LEU A 20 5.71 5.99 0.27
N LEU A 21 5.64 5.02 -0.65
CA LEU A 21 4.71 3.89 -0.56
C LEU A 21 4.91 3.09 0.73
N ARG A 22 6.16 2.72 1.05
CA ARG A 22 6.47 1.95 2.26
C ARG A 22 6.08 2.70 3.54
N ASN A 23 6.40 3.99 3.61
CA ASN A 23 6.06 4.82 4.77
C ASN A 23 4.54 4.90 4.95
N ARG A 24 3.78 5.09 3.87
CA ARG A 24 2.32 5.17 3.96
C ARG A 24 1.69 3.84 4.35
N ILE A 25 2.12 2.73 3.75
CA ILE A 25 1.65 1.39 4.12
C ILE A 25 1.95 1.10 5.59
N LYS A 26 3.16 1.43 6.07
CA LYS A 26 3.54 1.25 7.47
C LYS A 26 2.63 2.06 8.40
N GLU A 27 2.40 3.33 8.10
CA GLU A 27 1.53 4.20 8.89
C GLU A 27 0.11 3.63 9.00
N VAL A 28 -0.47 3.23 7.86
CA VAL A 28 -1.81 2.66 7.79
C VAL A 28 -1.88 1.32 8.54
N ALA A 29 -0.89 0.43 8.34
CA ALA A 29 -0.85 -0.87 8.98
C ALA A 29 -0.71 -0.76 10.51
N VAL A 30 0.07 0.21 11.00
CA VAL A 30 0.16 0.52 12.44
C VAL A 30 -1.17 1.06 12.98
N LYS A 31 -1.85 1.97 12.26
CA LYS A 31 -3.16 2.52 12.66
C LYS A 31 -4.21 1.44 12.86
N ILE A 32 -4.21 0.39 12.03
CA ILE A 32 -5.13 -0.75 12.15
C ILE A 32 -4.61 -1.84 13.10
N LYS A 33 -3.54 -1.57 13.85
CA LYS A 33 -2.91 -2.51 14.82
C LYS A 33 -2.48 -3.84 14.19
N MET A 34 -2.03 -3.82 12.93
CA MET A 34 -1.50 -5.00 12.24
C MET A 34 -0.23 -5.50 12.95
N GLY A 35 -0.06 -6.82 13.10
CA GLY A 35 1.16 -7.40 13.66
C GLY A 35 2.41 -7.15 12.79
N LEU A 36 3.57 -6.96 13.42
CA LEU A 36 4.81 -6.56 12.76
C LEU A 36 5.21 -7.45 11.58
N LEU A 37 5.09 -8.78 11.71
CA LEU A 37 5.38 -9.73 10.63
C LEU A 37 4.53 -9.46 9.37
N ASN A 38 3.24 -9.18 9.56
CA ASN A 38 2.31 -8.91 8.46
C ASN A 38 2.57 -7.54 7.85
N GLN A 39 2.95 -6.54 8.66
CA GLN A 39 3.40 -5.24 8.13
C GLN A 39 4.59 -5.42 7.19
N THR A 40 5.62 -6.17 7.61
CA THR A 40 6.81 -6.44 6.79
C THR A 40 6.43 -7.15 5.49
N LYS A 41 5.61 -8.20 5.54
CA LYS A 41 5.15 -8.92 4.34
C LYS A 41 4.44 -8.00 3.35
N LEU A 42 3.53 -7.15 3.84
CA LEU A 42 2.77 -6.22 2.99
C LEU A 42 3.69 -5.17 2.35
N ILE A 43 4.61 -4.60 3.12
CA ILE A 43 5.60 -3.61 2.65
C ILE A 43 6.52 -4.22 1.58
N THR A 44 6.99 -5.46 1.78
CA THR A 44 7.81 -6.17 0.79
C THR A 44 7.02 -6.39 -0.50
N ALA A 45 5.82 -6.96 -0.40
CA ALA A 45 4.99 -7.24 -1.58
C ALA A 45 4.68 -5.97 -2.37
N ALA A 46 4.30 -4.88 -1.70
CA ALA A 46 4.03 -3.60 -2.33
C ALA A 46 5.27 -2.99 -3.01
N SER A 47 6.45 -3.17 -2.42
CA SER A 47 7.71 -2.69 -3.01
C SER A 47 8.07 -3.44 -4.29
N GLU A 48 7.91 -4.77 -4.32
CA GLU A 48 8.15 -5.57 -5.52
C GLU A 48 7.13 -5.23 -6.63
N LEU A 49 5.86 -5.03 -6.27
CA LEU A 49 4.83 -4.61 -7.23
C LEU A 49 5.16 -3.23 -7.83
N LEU A 50 5.55 -2.26 -7.00
CA LEU A 50 5.95 -0.93 -7.47
C LEU A 50 7.12 -1.00 -8.46
N ARG A 51 8.16 -1.80 -8.15
CA ARG A 51 9.29 -2.00 -9.08
C ARG A 51 8.84 -2.62 -10.40
N ASN A 52 7.94 -3.60 -10.34
CA ASN A 52 7.38 -4.21 -11.55
C ASN A 52 6.56 -3.22 -12.37
N MET A 53 5.79 -2.33 -11.72
CA MET A 53 5.06 -1.26 -12.41
C MET A 53 6.02 -0.32 -13.14
N LEU A 54 7.12 0.08 -12.51
CA LEU A 54 8.12 0.95 -13.16
C LEU A 54 8.81 0.23 -14.32
N ARG A 55 9.28 -0.99 -14.08
CA ARG A 55 10.09 -1.74 -15.04
C ARG A 55 9.30 -2.18 -16.28
N TYR A 56 8.05 -2.57 -16.10
CA TYR A 56 7.26 -3.20 -17.16
C TYR A 56 6.01 -2.40 -17.57
N GLY A 57 5.57 -1.46 -16.74
CA GLY A 57 4.32 -0.71 -16.95
C GLY A 57 4.47 0.80 -17.13
N ASN A 58 5.71 1.32 -17.20
CA ASN A 58 6.01 2.77 -17.22
C ASN A 58 5.43 3.54 -16.02
N GLY A 59 5.27 2.87 -14.88
CA GLY A 59 4.69 3.44 -13.67
C GLY A 59 3.20 3.16 -13.51
N GLY A 60 2.51 4.02 -12.75
CA GLY A 60 1.08 3.91 -12.49
C GLY A 60 0.67 4.56 -11.17
N MET A 61 -0.36 3.99 -10.53
CA MET A 61 -0.90 4.48 -9.27
C MET A 61 -1.15 3.32 -8.32
N CYS A 62 -0.67 3.44 -7.08
CA CYS A 62 -1.04 2.56 -5.98
C CYS A 62 -2.15 3.20 -5.17
N LEU A 63 -3.27 2.49 -5.02
CA LEU A 63 -4.35 2.83 -4.10
C LEU A 63 -4.14 2.08 -2.79
N VAL A 64 -4.05 2.81 -1.67
CA VAL A 64 -3.97 2.26 -0.32
C VAL A 64 -5.28 2.56 0.40
N GLU A 65 -5.96 1.52 0.87
CA GLU A 65 -7.25 1.66 1.56
C GLU A 65 -7.26 0.93 2.90
N ILE A 66 -7.87 1.56 3.90
CA ILE A 66 -8.33 0.83 5.09
C ILE A 66 -9.73 0.32 4.78
N VAL A 67 -9.91 -1.00 4.84
CA VAL A 67 -11.19 -1.63 4.55
C VAL A 67 -11.76 -2.30 5.80
N SER A 68 -13.08 -2.23 5.94
CA SER A 68 -13.83 -2.92 6.98
C SER A 68 -14.84 -3.86 6.34
N LYS A 69 -14.97 -5.07 6.89
CA LYS A 69 -16.14 -5.90 6.66
C LYS A 69 -17.26 -5.22 7.44
N GLY A 70 -18.18 -4.53 6.76
CA GLY A 70 -19.34 -3.91 7.40
C GLY A 70 -20.10 -4.93 8.28
N ARG A 71 -20.97 -4.46 9.17
CA ARG A 71 -21.84 -5.37 9.93
C ARG A 71 -22.69 -6.15 8.92
N ASP A 72 -22.65 -7.47 9.00
CA ASP A 72 -23.61 -8.34 8.30
C ASP A 72 -25.03 -8.03 8.80
#